data_AF-A0A914KCP6-F1
#
_entry.id   AF-A0A914KCP6-F1
#
_cell.length_a   1.000
_cell.length_b   1.000
_cell.length_c   1.000
_cell.angle_alpha   90.00
_cell.angle_beta   90.00
_cell.angle_gamma   90.00
#
_symmetry.space_group_name_H-M   'P 1'
#
loop_
_entity.id
_entity.type
_entity.pdbx_description
1 polymer ?
#
loop_
_entity_poly.entity_id
_entity_poly.type
_entity_poly.pdbx_seq_one_letter_code
_entity_poly.pdbx_strand_id
1 'polypeptide(L)'
;MQGCRVESTNLHRQQFVTELLSILTDKLQSFWKLAQSYLNASDEKYLEKQNDVNQMLTNTINVSSWLMLNALVPTTLPEWVLQQYEDRFVKWLEIDTKLQLHQLLFSLQVLRNCIKSLMDYSFTNDHVLPLIELCMTIRLQTIGLLTNSTSDDILKLNEQENWKTDILGNLSKTILPDLYENKIYEILPSLKHVLSNDGFINEMDLFSKEIYKTLIHGLFIDMITSIKETYDKLLCLNPIRPTNLKSNNQNLNLNTSLNSSNIDDTTSLSSGNGTITNLTEKYFIDIQPPSSRKFLISICNLDYIINHSLPMICKKLNDNGIKFAEIILEKTKMKLVGTRQNLIMKYINRKQAPLISLIETSNYDKLPDNDGEILDGFINS
;
A
#
# COMPACT_ATOMS: atom_id res chain seq x y z
N MET A 1 21.63 -22.64 4.39
CA MET A 1 20.72 -23.11 5.46
C MET A 1 19.50 -22.21 5.71
N GLN A 2 19.46 -20.97 5.18
CA GLN A 2 18.31 -20.07 5.38
C GLN A 2 17.10 -20.41 4.47
N GLY A 3 17.32 -20.92 3.25
CA GLY A 3 16.25 -21.35 2.34
C GLY A 3 15.41 -22.53 2.87
N CYS A 4 16.06 -23.54 3.46
CA CYS A 4 15.37 -24.74 3.97
C CYS A 4 14.39 -24.44 5.13
N ARG A 5 14.66 -23.39 5.94
CA ARG A 5 13.78 -22.99 7.05
C ARG A 5 12.56 -22.19 6.58
N VAL A 6 12.69 -21.40 5.51
CA VAL A 6 11.60 -20.58 4.95
C VAL A 6 10.61 -21.45 4.19
N GLU A 7 11.08 -22.49 3.49
CA GLU A 7 10.22 -23.49 2.85
C GLU A 7 9.44 -24.31 3.88
N SER A 8 10.06 -24.71 5.00
CA SER A 8 9.37 -25.45 6.06
C SER A 8 8.25 -24.64 6.73
N THR A 9 8.48 -23.35 7.01
CA THR A 9 7.45 -22.51 7.66
C THR A 9 6.30 -22.16 6.73
N ASN A 10 6.56 -22.02 5.42
CA ASN A 10 5.51 -21.88 4.41
C ASN A 10 4.56 -23.08 4.42
N LEU A 11 5.16 -24.29 4.38
CA LEU A 11 4.43 -25.53 4.28
C LEU A 11 3.48 -25.71 5.48
N HIS A 12 3.90 -25.35 6.69
CA HIS A 12 3.08 -25.52 7.89
C HIS A 12 1.80 -24.66 7.91
N ARG A 13 1.89 -23.37 7.53
CA ARG A 13 0.70 -22.50 7.46
C ARG A 13 -0.26 -22.96 6.37
N GLN A 14 0.27 -23.30 5.21
CA GLN A 14 -0.53 -23.75 4.07
C GLN A 14 -1.21 -25.10 4.36
N GLN A 15 -0.49 -26.04 4.99
CA GLN A 15 -1.01 -27.32 5.46
C GLN A 15 -2.12 -27.09 6.48
N PHE A 16 -1.88 -26.26 7.50
CA PHE A 16 -2.88 -25.93 8.51
C PHE A 16 -4.19 -25.43 7.89
N VAL A 17 -4.13 -24.46 6.97
CA VAL A 17 -5.32 -23.93 6.30
C VAL A 17 -6.04 -25.02 5.49
N THR A 18 -5.27 -25.85 4.77
CA THR A 18 -5.83 -26.93 3.94
C THR A 18 -6.52 -27.99 4.81
N GLU A 19 -5.87 -28.43 5.88
CA GLU A 19 -6.41 -29.41 6.82
C GLU A 19 -7.64 -28.88 7.55
N LEU A 20 -7.61 -27.62 8.00
CA LEU A 20 -8.76 -26.98 8.65
C LEU A 20 -9.98 -26.95 7.73
N LEU A 21 -9.82 -26.51 6.47
CA LEU A 21 -10.91 -26.45 5.51
C LEU A 21 -11.37 -27.84 5.03
N SER A 22 -10.47 -28.83 4.97
CA SER A 22 -10.83 -30.23 4.72
C SER A 22 -11.68 -30.79 5.84
N ILE A 23 -11.28 -30.59 7.11
CA ILE A 23 -12.04 -31.02 8.28
C ILE A 23 -13.41 -30.35 8.28
N LEU A 24 -13.47 -29.04 7.99
CA LEU A 24 -14.72 -28.31 7.91
C LEU A 24 -15.63 -28.90 6.83
N THR A 25 -15.10 -29.18 5.65
CA THR A 25 -15.91 -29.76 4.55
C THR A 25 -16.42 -31.16 4.92
N ASP A 26 -15.54 -32.06 5.36
CA ASP A 26 -15.88 -33.47 5.58
C ASP A 26 -16.76 -33.69 6.81
N LYS A 27 -16.39 -33.08 7.95
CA LYS A 27 -17.06 -33.32 9.24
C LYS A 27 -18.35 -32.52 9.34
N LEU A 28 -18.38 -31.28 8.85
CA LEU A 28 -19.59 -30.47 8.91
C LEU A 28 -20.66 -31.02 7.96
N GLN A 29 -20.28 -31.51 6.79
CA GLN A 29 -21.20 -32.21 5.90
C GLN A 29 -21.79 -33.46 6.56
N SER A 30 -20.94 -34.28 7.20
CA SER A 30 -21.40 -35.48 7.92
C SER A 30 -22.37 -35.13 9.04
N PHE A 31 -22.05 -34.09 9.82
CA PHE A 31 -22.91 -33.56 10.87
C PHE A 31 -24.24 -33.05 10.32
N TRP A 32 -24.23 -32.27 9.23
CA TRP A 32 -25.44 -31.72 8.62
C TRP A 32 -26.38 -32.82 8.14
N LYS A 33 -25.86 -33.80 7.40
CA LYS A 33 -26.65 -34.96 6.95
C LYS A 33 -27.27 -35.71 8.12
N LEU A 34 -26.50 -35.94 9.18
CA LEU A 34 -26.97 -36.61 10.37
C LEU A 34 -28.07 -35.80 11.07
N ALA A 35 -27.86 -34.49 11.26
CA ALA A 35 -28.84 -33.60 11.85
C ALA A 35 -30.16 -33.62 11.07
N GLN A 36 -30.11 -33.51 9.74
CA GLN A 36 -31.29 -33.59 8.87
C GLN A 36 -32.03 -34.93 8.98
N SER A 37 -31.32 -36.04 9.26
CA SER A 37 -31.96 -37.34 9.48
C SER A 37 -32.69 -37.46 10.83
N TYR A 38 -32.31 -36.67 11.83
CA TYR A 38 -32.93 -36.65 13.16
C TYR A 38 -34.00 -35.57 13.31
N LEU A 39 -34.06 -34.62 12.37
CA LEU A 39 -35.05 -33.56 12.34
C LEU A 39 -36.33 -34.06 11.67
N ASN A 40 -37.40 -34.20 12.44
CA ASN A 40 -38.72 -34.53 11.92
C ASN A 40 -39.59 -33.28 11.89
N ALA A 41 -40.09 -32.90 10.71
CA ALA A 41 -40.94 -31.71 10.54
C ALA A 41 -42.27 -31.79 11.33
N SER A 42 -42.68 -32.98 11.76
CA SER A 42 -43.86 -33.18 12.61
C SER A 42 -43.60 -33.04 14.12
N ASP A 43 -42.35 -32.83 14.54
CA ASP A 43 -42.00 -32.61 15.94
C ASP A 43 -42.38 -31.19 16.39
N GLU A 44 -43.09 -31.06 17.52
CA GLU A 44 -43.47 -29.76 18.09
C GLU A 44 -42.25 -28.87 18.39
N LYS A 45 -41.09 -29.48 18.68
CA LYS A 45 -39.82 -28.78 18.93
C LYS A 45 -38.92 -28.69 17.69
N TYR A 46 -39.42 -29.02 16.51
CA TYR A 46 -38.64 -29.00 15.27
C TYR A 46 -37.90 -27.68 15.08
N LEU A 47 -38.60 -26.55 15.28
CA LEU A 47 -38.02 -25.21 15.07
C LEU A 47 -36.86 -24.91 16.03
N GLU A 48 -37.00 -25.30 17.30
CA GLU A 48 -35.96 -25.14 18.33
C GLU A 48 -34.73 -25.99 17.98
N LYS A 49 -34.93 -27.28 17.67
CA LYS A 49 -33.86 -28.20 17.28
C LYS A 49 -33.15 -27.75 16.00
N GLN A 50 -33.88 -27.25 15.02
CA GLN A 50 -33.30 -26.71 13.78
C GLN A 50 -32.43 -25.49 14.08
N ASN A 51 -32.90 -24.58 14.95
CA ASN A 51 -32.13 -23.41 15.34
C ASN A 51 -30.85 -23.79 16.09
N ASP A 52 -30.90 -24.76 17.00
CA ASP A 52 -29.72 -25.25 17.71
C ASP A 52 -28.68 -25.83 16.74
N VAL A 53 -29.12 -26.65 15.77
CA VAL A 53 -28.25 -27.19 14.71
C VAL A 53 -27.62 -26.05 13.92
N ASN A 54 -28.42 -25.07 13.47
CA ASN A 54 -27.92 -23.92 12.72
C ASN A 54 -26.91 -23.10 13.54
N GLN A 55 -27.15 -22.91 14.84
CA GLN A 55 -26.22 -22.21 15.73
C GLN A 55 -24.90 -22.97 15.90
N MET A 56 -24.94 -24.30 16.04
CA MET A 56 -23.74 -25.14 16.09
C MET A 56 -22.93 -25.03 14.79
N LEU A 57 -23.59 -25.03 13.63
CA LEU A 57 -22.92 -24.82 12.33
C LEU A 57 -22.21 -23.47 12.29
N THR A 58 -22.95 -22.39 12.57
CA THR A 58 -22.43 -21.02 12.53
C THR A 58 -21.26 -20.84 13.50
N ASN A 59 -21.36 -21.37 14.72
CA ASN A 59 -20.26 -21.31 15.70
C ASN A 59 -19.02 -22.06 15.23
N THR A 60 -19.18 -23.26 14.67
CA THR A 60 -18.07 -24.07 14.16
C THR A 60 -17.37 -23.37 12.99
N ILE A 61 -18.15 -22.80 12.07
CA ILE A 61 -17.65 -22.04 10.93
C ILE A 61 -16.95 -20.76 11.39
N ASN A 62 -17.50 -20.03 12.37
CA ASN A 62 -16.89 -18.82 12.93
C ASN A 62 -15.53 -19.10 13.55
N VAL A 63 -15.44 -20.12 14.41
CA VAL A 63 -14.16 -20.51 15.02
C VAL A 63 -13.14 -20.89 13.95
N SER A 64 -13.56 -21.66 12.93
CA SER A 64 -12.69 -22.01 11.79
C SER A 64 -12.22 -20.77 11.04
N SER A 65 -13.10 -19.78 10.87
CA SER A 65 -12.78 -18.51 10.21
C SER A 65 -11.75 -17.70 11.01
N TRP A 66 -11.88 -17.63 12.34
CA TRP A 66 -10.90 -16.95 13.18
C TRP A 66 -9.55 -17.65 13.22
N LEU A 67 -9.53 -18.99 13.26
CA LEU A 67 -8.29 -19.76 13.17
C LEU A 67 -7.57 -19.50 11.83
N MET A 68 -8.32 -19.42 10.74
CA MET A 68 -7.76 -19.09 9.42
C MET A 68 -7.25 -17.64 9.36
N LEU A 69 -7.98 -16.68 9.92
CA LEU A 69 -7.51 -15.28 10.04
C LEU A 69 -6.26 -15.18 10.91
N ASN A 70 -6.20 -15.88 12.03
CA ASN A 70 -5.01 -15.93 12.88
C ASN A 70 -3.77 -16.41 12.10
N ALA A 71 -3.92 -17.42 11.24
CA ALA A 71 -2.83 -17.96 10.44
C ALA A 71 -2.38 -17.04 9.29
N LEU A 72 -3.32 -16.34 8.65
CA LEU A 72 -3.07 -15.61 7.41
C LEU A 72 -2.86 -14.11 7.63
N VAL A 73 -3.71 -13.49 8.45
CA VAL A 73 -3.77 -12.03 8.67
C VAL A 73 -4.21 -11.73 10.11
N PRO A 74 -3.37 -12.05 11.11
CA PRO A 74 -3.78 -11.99 12.53
C PRO A 74 -4.22 -10.59 12.97
N THR A 75 -3.73 -9.52 12.31
CA THR A 75 -4.12 -8.13 12.56
C THR A 75 -5.55 -7.79 12.19
N THR A 76 -6.26 -8.68 11.48
CA THR A 76 -7.66 -8.48 11.06
C THR A 76 -8.67 -9.19 11.96
N LEU A 77 -8.20 -9.89 12.99
CA LEU A 77 -9.08 -10.50 13.98
C LEU A 77 -9.89 -9.42 14.71
N PRO A 78 -11.19 -9.63 14.95
CA PRO A 78 -11.98 -8.70 15.73
C PRO A 78 -11.41 -8.53 17.14
N GLU A 79 -11.38 -7.30 17.63
CA GLU A 79 -10.83 -6.96 18.96
C GLU A 79 -11.43 -7.81 20.09
N TRP A 80 -12.75 -8.03 20.05
CA TRP A 80 -13.43 -8.86 21.05
C TRP A 80 -13.01 -10.34 20.99
N VAL A 81 -12.65 -10.86 19.81
CA VAL A 81 -12.13 -12.22 19.64
C VAL A 81 -10.75 -12.33 20.28
N LEU A 82 -9.91 -11.31 20.12
CA LEU A 82 -8.61 -11.25 20.78
C LEU A 82 -8.78 -11.19 22.29
N GLN A 83 -9.59 -10.28 22.81
CA GLN A 83 -9.82 -10.14 24.26
C GLN A 83 -10.31 -11.43 24.93
N GLN A 84 -11.09 -12.24 24.22
CA GLN A 84 -11.66 -13.47 24.77
C GLN A 84 -10.81 -14.73 24.55
N TYR A 85 -10.02 -14.79 23.47
CA TYR A 85 -9.39 -16.03 23.00
C TYR A 85 -7.90 -15.91 22.64
N GLU A 86 -7.24 -14.79 22.95
CA GLU A 86 -5.82 -14.55 22.61
C GLU A 86 -4.90 -15.71 23.04
N ASP A 87 -5.13 -16.27 24.24
CA ASP A 87 -4.36 -17.36 24.82
C ASP A 87 -4.49 -18.70 24.06
N ARG A 88 -5.51 -18.84 23.21
CA ARG A 88 -5.78 -20.04 22.43
C ARG A 88 -5.26 -19.97 21.00
N PHE A 89 -4.89 -18.78 20.52
CA PHE A 89 -4.38 -18.59 19.17
C PHE A 89 -2.89 -18.89 19.07
N VAL A 90 -2.50 -19.40 17.90
CA VAL A 90 -1.09 -19.67 17.61
C VAL A 90 -0.39 -18.34 17.28
N LYS A 91 0.81 -18.15 17.83
CA LYS A 91 1.71 -17.07 17.43
C LYS A 91 2.53 -17.51 16.23
N TRP A 92 2.02 -17.20 15.04
CA TRP A 92 2.69 -17.56 13.79
C TRP A 92 3.93 -16.69 13.53
N LEU A 93 5.03 -17.30 13.14
CA LEU A 93 6.28 -16.60 12.80
C LEU A 93 6.09 -15.69 11.58
N GLU A 94 6.55 -14.45 11.64
CA GLU A 94 6.51 -13.54 10.49
C GLU A 94 7.16 -14.14 9.24
N ILE A 95 6.55 -13.86 8.09
CA ILE A 95 6.99 -14.35 6.78
C ILE A 95 7.18 -13.17 5.83
N ASP A 96 8.04 -13.37 4.82
CA ASP A 96 8.26 -12.39 3.76
C ASP A 96 6.96 -12.04 3.00
N THR A 97 6.86 -10.79 2.55
CA THR A 97 5.68 -10.27 1.84
C THR A 97 5.31 -11.10 0.61
N LYS A 98 6.30 -11.56 -0.18
CA LYS A 98 6.04 -12.39 -1.36
C LYS A 98 5.49 -13.76 -0.96
N LEU A 99 5.99 -14.31 0.13
CA LEU A 99 5.52 -15.57 0.68
C LEU A 99 4.10 -15.45 1.24
N GLN A 100 3.80 -14.36 1.95
CA GLN A 100 2.47 -14.05 2.45
C GLN A 100 1.47 -13.90 1.30
N LEU A 101 1.84 -13.20 0.23
CA LEU A 101 1.00 -13.05 -0.96
C LEU A 101 0.65 -14.40 -1.57
N HIS A 102 1.63 -15.29 -1.71
CA HIS A 102 1.41 -16.64 -2.21
C HIS A 102 0.44 -17.43 -1.32
N GLN A 103 0.61 -17.34 0.00
CA GLN A 103 -0.28 -18.00 0.96
C GLN A 103 -1.72 -17.48 0.88
N LEU A 104 -1.92 -16.16 0.73
CA LEU A 104 -3.25 -15.58 0.62
C LEU A 104 -3.95 -16.00 -0.67
N LEU A 105 -3.25 -15.96 -1.81
CA LEU A 105 -3.81 -16.39 -3.10
C LEU A 105 -4.19 -17.87 -3.09
N PHE A 106 -3.32 -18.73 -2.55
CA PHE A 106 -3.63 -20.15 -2.40
C PHE A 106 -4.83 -20.37 -1.47
N SER A 107 -4.82 -19.72 -0.30
CA SER A 107 -5.87 -19.88 0.72
C SER A 107 -7.22 -19.40 0.21
N LEU A 108 -7.24 -18.34 -0.60
CA LEU A 108 -8.45 -17.85 -1.28
C LEU A 108 -9.05 -18.94 -2.19
N GLN A 109 -8.22 -19.62 -2.97
CA GLN A 109 -8.68 -20.69 -3.85
C GLN A 109 -9.26 -21.88 -3.07
N VAL A 110 -8.58 -22.34 -2.02
CA VAL A 110 -9.07 -23.45 -1.19
C VAL A 110 -10.35 -23.07 -0.44
N LEU A 111 -10.44 -21.83 0.07
CA LEU A 111 -11.64 -21.32 0.73
C LEU A 111 -12.84 -21.27 -0.22
N ARG A 112 -12.67 -20.75 -1.44
CA ARG A 112 -13.73 -20.74 -2.46
C ARG A 112 -14.24 -22.15 -2.75
N ASN A 113 -13.34 -23.12 -2.87
CA ASN A 113 -13.70 -24.53 -3.07
C ASN A 113 -14.44 -25.12 -1.85
N CYS A 114 -14.04 -24.77 -0.64
CA CYS A 114 -14.74 -25.17 0.59
C CYS A 114 -16.18 -24.63 0.62
N ILE A 115 -16.36 -23.33 0.35
CA ILE A 115 -17.69 -22.70 0.31
C ILE A 115 -18.56 -23.35 -0.75
N LYS A 116 -18.02 -23.52 -1.96
CA LYS A 116 -18.72 -24.20 -3.06
C LYS A 116 -19.17 -25.61 -2.65
N SER A 117 -18.29 -26.40 -2.04
CA SER A 117 -18.59 -27.75 -1.60
C SER A 117 -19.70 -27.79 -0.54
N LEU A 118 -19.67 -26.87 0.43
CA LEU A 118 -20.74 -26.77 1.45
C LEU A 118 -22.08 -26.41 0.80
N MET A 119 -22.10 -25.48 -0.13
CA MET A 119 -23.31 -25.10 -0.87
C MET A 119 -23.87 -26.26 -1.70
N ASP A 120 -23.01 -27.05 -2.34
CA ASP A 120 -23.41 -28.27 -3.07
C ASP A 120 -24.05 -29.32 -2.13
N TYR A 121 -23.79 -29.25 -0.82
CA TYR A 121 -24.41 -30.09 0.21
C TYR A 121 -25.59 -29.44 0.92
N SER A 122 -26.34 -28.57 0.24
CA SER A 122 -27.60 -27.95 0.71
C SER A 122 -27.45 -27.03 1.92
N PHE A 123 -26.23 -26.55 2.20
CA PHE A 123 -26.07 -25.44 3.13
C PHE A 123 -26.65 -24.16 2.51
N THR A 124 -27.31 -23.34 3.32
CA THR A 124 -27.85 -22.05 2.88
C THR A 124 -26.76 -20.97 2.94
N ASN A 125 -26.98 -19.84 2.26
CA ASN A 125 -26.07 -18.68 2.35
C ASN A 125 -25.87 -18.23 3.81
N ASP A 126 -26.91 -18.32 4.65
CA ASP A 126 -26.82 -17.92 6.06
C ASP A 126 -25.85 -18.80 6.84
N HIS A 127 -25.81 -20.10 6.57
CA HIS A 127 -24.86 -21.01 7.23
C HIS A 127 -23.41 -20.70 6.84
N VAL A 128 -23.15 -20.41 5.56
CA VAL A 128 -21.78 -20.16 5.06
C VAL A 128 -21.39 -18.69 5.10
N LEU A 129 -22.26 -17.79 5.55
CA LEU A 129 -22.04 -16.35 5.56
C LEU A 129 -20.69 -15.95 6.19
N PRO A 130 -20.25 -16.51 7.33
CA PRO A 130 -18.95 -16.14 7.88
C PRO A 130 -17.76 -16.52 6.99
N LEU A 131 -17.86 -17.62 6.22
CA LEU A 131 -16.84 -17.96 5.22
C LEU A 131 -16.86 -17.01 4.02
N ILE A 132 -18.04 -16.53 3.63
CA ILE A 132 -18.17 -15.51 2.57
C ILE A 132 -17.52 -14.20 3.03
N GLU A 133 -17.77 -13.77 4.27
CA GLU A 133 -17.14 -12.59 4.86
C GLU A 133 -15.63 -12.75 5.04
N LEU A 134 -15.17 -13.95 5.41
CA LEU A 134 -13.76 -14.30 5.45
C LEU A 134 -13.13 -14.21 4.05
N CYS A 135 -13.79 -14.73 3.02
CA CYS A 135 -13.33 -14.65 1.63
C CYS A 135 -13.14 -13.18 1.22
N MET A 136 -14.10 -12.31 1.54
CA MET A 136 -13.98 -10.87 1.28
C MET A 136 -12.79 -10.24 2.03
N THR A 137 -12.59 -10.61 3.28
CA THR A 137 -11.47 -10.13 4.10
C THR A 137 -10.13 -10.54 3.49
N ILE A 138 -9.96 -11.81 3.13
CA ILE A 138 -8.73 -12.31 2.48
C ILE A 138 -8.50 -11.60 1.14
N ARG A 139 -9.55 -11.39 0.33
CA ARG A 139 -9.43 -10.67 -0.94
C ARG A 139 -8.97 -9.23 -0.74
N LEU A 140 -9.55 -8.50 0.21
CA LEU A 140 -9.12 -7.13 0.54
C LEU A 140 -7.67 -7.07 1.01
N GLN A 141 -7.27 -7.98 1.90
CA GLN A 141 -5.89 -8.06 2.39
C GLN A 141 -4.90 -8.39 1.27
N THR A 142 -5.29 -9.27 0.34
CA THR A 142 -4.49 -9.60 -0.83
C THR A 142 -4.30 -8.39 -1.75
N ILE A 143 -5.36 -7.60 -2.00
CA ILE A 143 -5.26 -6.37 -2.80
C ILE A 143 -4.31 -5.37 -2.13
N GLY A 144 -4.47 -5.14 -0.82
CA GLY A 144 -3.59 -4.24 -0.07
C GLY A 144 -2.11 -4.66 -0.15
N LEU A 145 -1.83 -5.96 -0.01
CA LEU A 145 -0.47 -6.48 -0.11
C LEU A 145 0.11 -6.34 -1.53
N LEU A 146 -0.69 -6.62 -2.57
CA LEU A 146 -0.30 -6.44 -3.97
C LEU A 146 0.06 -4.97 -4.24
N THR A 147 -0.80 -4.03 -3.84
CA THR A 147 -0.58 -2.60 -4.11
C THR A 147 0.61 -2.05 -3.34
N ASN A 148 0.78 -2.46 -2.08
CA ASN A 148 1.90 -1.99 -1.24
C ASN A 148 3.23 -2.54 -1.76
N SER A 149 3.32 -3.86 -2.03
CA SER A 149 4.54 -4.46 -2.59
C SER A 149 4.90 -3.86 -3.95
N THR A 150 3.90 -3.55 -4.79
CA THR A 150 4.15 -2.90 -6.10
C THR A 150 4.65 -1.47 -5.92
N SER A 151 4.14 -0.74 -4.92
CA SER A 151 4.64 0.60 -4.59
C SER A 151 6.12 0.58 -4.18
N ASP A 152 6.50 -0.41 -3.36
CA ASP A 152 7.89 -0.62 -2.95
C ASP A 152 8.79 -0.98 -4.15
N ASP A 153 8.28 -1.77 -5.09
CA ASP A 153 9.02 -2.14 -6.31
C ASP A 153 9.12 -0.98 -7.30
N ILE A 154 8.10 -0.12 -7.40
CA ILE A 154 8.17 1.14 -8.14
C ILE A 154 9.24 2.05 -7.54
N LEU A 155 9.29 2.17 -6.20
CA LEU A 155 10.29 2.98 -5.52
C LEU A 155 11.73 2.55 -5.83
N LYS A 156 11.99 1.24 -5.96
CA LYS A 156 13.30 0.66 -6.32
C LYS A 156 13.71 0.91 -7.78
N LEU A 157 12.80 1.40 -8.63
CA LEU A 157 13.14 1.75 -10.02
C LEU A 157 14.15 2.89 -10.11
N ASN A 158 14.35 3.65 -9.02
CA ASN A 158 15.38 4.68 -8.94
C ASN A 158 16.80 4.12 -9.20
N GLU A 159 17.05 2.85 -8.87
CA GLU A 159 18.34 2.18 -9.07
C GLU A 159 18.53 1.69 -10.52
N GLN A 160 17.44 1.57 -11.29
CA GLN A 160 17.44 1.03 -12.65
C GLN A 160 17.47 2.13 -13.73
N GLU A 161 17.24 3.39 -13.32
CA GLU A 161 17.20 4.52 -14.23
C GLU A 161 18.59 4.89 -14.77
N ASN A 162 18.71 4.87 -16.09
CA ASN A 162 19.99 5.06 -16.79
C ASN A 162 20.18 6.46 -17.39
N TRP A 163 19.18 7.34 -17.30
CA TRP A 163 19.19 8.72 -17.81
C TRP A 163 19.41 8.87 -19.33
N LYS A 164 19.28 7.78 -20.10
CA LYS A 164 19.33 7.82 -21.57
C LYS A 164 17.96 8.20 -22.09
N THR A 165 17.92 9.20 -22.96
CA THR A 165 16.68 9.73 -23.52
C THR A 165 16.45 9.14 -24.89
N ASP A 166 15.28 8.52 -25.07
CA ASP A 166 14.77 8.06 -26.34
C ASP A 166 13.74 9.08 -26.87
N ILE A 167 13.77 9.31 -28.18
CA ILE A 167 12.87 10.25 -28.86
C ILE A 167 11.81 9.42 -29.58
N LEU A 168 10.56 9.55 -29.14
CA LEU A 168 9.40 8.91 -29.76
C LEU A 168 8.49 10.00 -30.35
N GLY A 169 8.72 10.32 -31.64
CA GLY A 169 8.05 11.45 -32.29
C GLY A 169 8.44 12.79 -31.64
N ASN A 170 7.46 13.53 -31.14
CA ASN A 170 7.68 14.81 -30.43
C ASN A 170 7.87 14.64 -28.91
N LEU A 171 7.86 13.40 -28.41
CA LEU A 171 7.98 13.09 -26.98
C LEU A 171 9.37 12.55 -26.69
N SER A 172 9.96 12.99 -25.58
CA SER A 172 11.24 12.49 -25.10
C SER A 172 11.05 11.86 -23.72
N LYS A 173 11.47 10.61 -23.56
CA LYS A 173 11.45 9.91 -22.27
C LYS A 173 12.67 9.04 -22.09
N THR A 174 12.93 8.59 -20.87
CA THR A 174 13.90 7.53 -20.59
C THR A 174 13.19 6.18 -20.49
N ILE A 175 13.89 5.17 -19.96
CA ILE A 175 13.33 3.84 -19.72
C ILE A 175 12.39 3.79 -18.50
N LEU A 176 12.48 4.74 -17.57
CA LEU A 176 11.71 4.71 -16.31
C LEU A 176 10.19 4.58 -16.50
N PRO A 177 9.52 5.32 -17.39
CA PRO A 177 8.08 5.13 -17.62
C PRO A 177 7.71 3.71 -18.03
N ASP A 178 8.53 3.03 -18.83
CA ASP A 178 8.25 1.65 -19.26
C ASP A 178 8.45 0.66 -18.11
N LEU A 179 9.51 0.83 -17.31
CA LEU A 179 9.72 0.00 -16.12
C LEU A 179 8.57 0.16 -15.12
N TYR A 180 8.11 1.39 -14.92
CA TYR A 180 6.97 1.72 -14.07
C TYR A 180 5.68 1.05 -14.55
N GLU A 181 5.37 1.15 -15.85
CA GLU A 181 4.22 0.45 -16.44
C GLU A 181 4.31 -1.07 -16.23
N ASN A 182 5.49 -1.65 -16.49
CA ASN A 182 5.72 -3.08 -16.33
C ASN A 182 5.48 -3.54 -14.88
N LYS A 183 5.92 -2.77 -13.88
CA LYS A 183 5.66 -3.11 -12.46
C LYS A 183 4.19 -3.17 -12.11
N ILE A 184 3.38 -2.28 -12.68
CA ILE A 184 1.93 -2.34 -12.47
C ILE A 184 1.32 -3.51 -13.26
N TYR A 185 1.81 -3.79 -14.47
CA TYR A 185 1.28 -4.88 -15.29
C TYR A 185 1.59 -6.27 -14.73
N GLU A 186 2.71 -6.44 -14.03
CA GLU A 186 3.12 -7.70 -13.38
C GLU A 186 2.03 -8.23 -12.40
N ILE A 187 1.28 -7.36 -11.72
CA ILE A 187 0.27 -7.78 -10.74
C ILE A 187 -1.13 -8.04 -11.31
N LEU A 188 -1.40 -7.65 -12.55
CA LEU A 188 -2.74 -7.69 -13.14
C LEU A 188 -3.38 -9.09 -13.17
N PRO A 189 -2.66 -10.19 -13.48
CA PRO A 189 -3.26 -11.53 -13.47
C PRO A 189 -3.75 -11.95 -12.09
N SER A 190 -2.94 -11.73 -11.05
CA SER A 190 -3.30 -12.00 -9.66
C SER A 190 -4.45 -11.11 -9.21
N LEU A 191 -4.42 -9.83 -9.58
CA LEU A 191 -5.49 -8.88 -9.28
C LEU A 191 -6.83 -9.33 -9.87
N LYS A 192 -6.85 -9.73 -11.15
CA LYS A 192 -8.06 -10.23 -11.81
C LYS A 192 -8.65 -11.43 -11.08
N HIS A 193 -7.80 -12.36 -10.65
CA HIS A 193 -8.23 -13.54 -9.88
C HIS A 193 -8.84 -13.16 -8.51
N VAL A 194 -8.25 -12.18 -7.82
CA VAL A 194 -8.73 -11.72 -6.52
C VAL A 194 -10.03 -10.91 -6.65
N LEU A 195 -10.20 -10.14 -7.73
CA LEU A 195 -11.40 -9.32 -7.95
C LEU A 195 -12.58 -10.12 -8.53
N SER A 196 -12.34 -11.29 -9.12
CA SER A 196 -13.41 -12.13 -9.64
C SER A 196 -14.39 -12.53 -8.52
N ASN A 197 -15.66 -12.72 -8.87
CA ASN A 197 -16.74 -13.08 -7.96
C ASN A 197 -17.54 -14.27 -8.52
N ASP A 198 -16.84 -15.19 -9.16
CA ASP A 198 -17.34 -16.37 -9.86
C ASP A 198 -16.85 -17.68 -9.23
N GLY A 199 -16.27 -17.63 -8.03
CA GLY A 199 -15.74 -18.80 -7.32
C GLY A 199 -16.84 -19.71 -6.77
N PHE A 200 -17.99 -19.16 -6.42
CA PHE A 200 -19.18 -19.89 -5.96
C PHE A 200 -20.46 -19.07 -6.19
N ILE A 201 -21.62 -19.71 -6.05
CA ILE A 201 -22.92 -19.04 -6.24
C ILE A 201 -23.12 -17.95 -5.19
N ASN A 202 -23.54 -16.75 -5.62
CA ASN A 202 -23.69 -15.56 -4.77
C ASN A 202 -22.40 -15.07 -4.10
N GLU A 203 -21.22 -15.36 -4.66
CA GLU A 203 -19.99 -14.73 -4.18
C GLU A 203 -20.12 -13.20 -4.27
N MET A 204 -19.87 -12.54 -3.15
CA MET A 204 -20.03 -11.09 -3.04
C MET A 204 -19.00 -10.35 -3.89
N ASP A 205 -19.48 -9.32 -4.59
CA ASP A 205 -18.62 -8.36 -5.26
C ASP A 205 -18.03 -7.37 -4.25
N LEU A 206 -16.72 -7.17 -4.30
CA LEU A 206 -15.99 -6.20 -3.47
C LEU A 206 -16.50 -4.77 -3.66
N PHE A 207 -16.99 -4.44 -4.85
CA PHE A 207 -17.51 -3.11 -5.15
C PHE A 207 -18.97 -2.89 -4.70
N SER A 208 -19.64 -3.92 -4.17
CA SER A 208 -21.02 -3.78 -3.66
C SER A 208 -21.09 -2.97 -2.37
N LYS A 209 -20.02 -2.93 -1.57
CA LYS A 209 -19.96 -2.11 -0.34
C LYS A 209 -19.13 -0.84 -0.61
N GLU A 210 -19.73 0.33 -0.39
CA GLU A 210 -19.06 1.62 -0.68
C GLU A 210 -17.76 1.81 0.11
N ILE A 211 -17.68 1.27 1.33
CA ILE A 211 -16.46 1.29 2.16
C ILE A 211 -15.32 0.56 1.46
N TYR A 212 -15.58 -0.63 0.89
CA TYR A 212 -14.56 -1.43 0.20
C TYR A 212 -14.18 -0.82 -1.13
N LYS A 213 -15.15 -0.28 -1.87
CA LYS A 213 -14.89 0.49 -3.10
C LYS A 213 -13.95 1.66 -2.82
N THR A 214 -14.24 2.46 -1.79
CA THR A 214 -13.40 3.61 -1.40
C THR A 214 -11.99 3.17 -1.00
N LEU A 215 -11.88 2.10 -0.22
CA LEU A 215 -10.59 1.52 0.19
C LEU A 215 -9.76 1.06 -1.02
N ILE A 216 -10.35 0.25 -1.90
CA ILE A 216 -9.68 -0.28 -3.10
C ILE A 216 -9.23 0.88 -3.99
N HIS A 217 -10.09 1.85 -4.25
CA HIS A 217 -9.70 3.04 -5.03
C HIS A 217 -8.54 3.78 -4.40
N GLY A 218 -8.54 3.97 -3.08
CA GLY A 218 -7.42 4.58 -2.33
C GLY A 218 -6.11 3.83 -2.56
N LEU A 219 -6.10 2.52 -2.38
CA LEU A 219 -4.92 1.67 -2.57
C LEU A 219 -4.31 1.81 -3.98
N PHE A 220 -5.15 1.81 -5.03
CA PHE A 220 -4.66 1.98 -6.40
C PHE A 220 -4.16 3.39 -6.68
N ILE A 221 -4.82 4.42 -6.15
CA ILE A 221 -4.35 5.81 -6.28
C ILE A 221 -2.96 5.95 -5.62
N ASP A 222 -2.78 5.39 -4.43
CA ASP A 222 -1.51 5.49 -3.70
C ASP A 222 -0.41 4.69 -4.42
N MET A 223 -0.71 3.49 -4.91
CA MET A 223 0.24 2.69 -5.71
C MET A 223 0.68 3.41 -6.98
N ILE A 224 -0.24 3.95 -7.77
CA ILE A 224 0.09 4.65 -9.02
C ILE A 224 0.84 5.96 -8.73
N THR A 225 0.57 6.62 -7.60
CA THR A 225 1.28 7.85 -7.22
C THR A 225 2.62 7.64 -6.53
N SER A 226 2.96 6.40 -6.15
CA SER A 226 4.26 6.04 -5.55
C SER A 226 5.47 6.39 -6.43
N ILE A 227 5.29 6.52 -7.74
CA ILE A 227 6.34 6.99 -8.67
C ILE A 227 6.92 8.36 -8.27
N LYS A 228 6.14 9.19 -7.55
CA LYS A 228 6.63 10.43 -6.95
C LYS A 228 7.85 10.19 -6.07
N GLU A 229 7.80 9.18 -5.20
CA GLU A 229 8.89 8.88 -4.27
C GLU A 229 10.16 8.42 -5.01
N THR A 230 9.98 7.78 -6.16
CA THR A 230 11.08 7.42 -7.06
C THR A 230 11.79 8.66 -7.57
N TYR A 231 11.04 9.68 -8.01
CA TYR A 231 11.61 10.97 -8.41
C TYR A 231 12.24 11.72 -7.25
N ASP A 232 11.62 11.70 -6.07
CA ASP A 232 12.19 12.31 -4.86
C ASP A 232 13.56 11.71 -4.53
N LYS A 233 13.73 10.39 -4.67
CA LYS A 233 15.03 9.72 -4.51
C LYS A 233 16.02 10.06 -5.63
N LEU A 234 15.60 9.96 -6.90
CA LEU A 234 16.45 10.24 -8.07
C LEU A 234 17.01 11.67 -8.09
N LEU A 235 16.24 12.61 -7.56
CA LEU A 235 16.58 14.03 -7.53
C LEU A 235 16.99 14.50 -6.11
N CYS A 236 17.22 13.57 -5.17
CA CYS A 236 17.65 13.87 -3.80
C CYS A 236 16.82 15.00 -3.14
N LEU A 237 15.50 14.98 -3.37
CA LEU A 237 14.60 16.07 -2.97
C LEU A 237 14.24 16.05 -1.48
N ASN A 238 14.49 14.92 -0.83
CA ASN A 238 14.38 14.76 0.61
C ASN A 238 15.81 14.62 1.16
N PRO A 239 16.34 15.60 1.91
CA PRO A 239 17.59 15.39 2.64
C PRO A 239 17.36 14.24 3.63
N ILE A 240 18.31 13.30 3.69
CA ILE A 240 18.29 12.18 4.64
C ILE A 240 18.07 12.77 6.03
N ARG A 241 16.86 12.61 6.58
CA ARG A 241 16.63 12.81 8.00
C ARG A 241 17.28 11.60 8.68
N PRO A 242 18.22 11.77 9.61
CA PRO A 242 18.79 10.64 10.34
C PRO A 242 17.63 9.85 10.95
N THR A 243 17.62 8.56 10.64
CA THR A 243 16.62 7.59 11.08
C THR A 243 16.46 7.64 12.58
N ASN A 244 15.32 8.16 13.04
CA ASN A 244 14.69 7.74 14.28
C ASN A 244 13.18 7.81 14.07
N LEU A 245 12.53 6.70 14.41
CA LEU A 245 11.10 6.36 14.22
C LEU A 245 10.71 5.96 12.79
N LYS A 246 10.96 4.69 12.48
CA LYS A 246 9.96 3.89 11.77
C LYS A 246 8.69 3.92 12.62
N SER A 247 7.70 4.72 12.23
CA SER A 247 6.33 4.53 12.70
C SER A 247 5.80 3.26 12.03
N ASN A 248 6.10 2.11 12.62
CA ASN A 248 5.28 0.93 12.45
C ASN A 248 3.90 1.29 13.01
N ASN A 249 2.97 1.63 12.13
CA ASN A 249 1.53 1.53 12.34
C ASN A 249 0.85 1.52 10.97
N GLN A 250 1.05 0.44 10.21
CA GLN A 250 0.11 0.02 9.18
C GLN A 250 -0.73 -1.13 9.75
N ASN A 251 -1.60 -0.79 10.69
CA ASN A 251 -2.77 -1.60 10.99
C ASN A 251 -3.96 -0.88 10.34
N LEU A 252 -4.56 -1.51 9.33
CA LEU A 252 -5.88 -1.15 8.82
C LEU A 252 -6.92 -1.50 9.91
N ASN A 253 -6.95 -0.70 10.98
CA ASN A 253 -7.99 -0.77 12.00
C ASN A 253 -9.24 -0.07 11.47
N LEU A 254 -10.18 -0.85 10.96
CA LEU A 254 -11.57 -0.44 10.83
C LEU A 254 -12.20 -0.45 12.22
N ASN A 255 -12.15 0.67 12.94
CA ASN A 255 -13.07 0.96 14.04
C ASN A 255 -13.27 2.48 14.17
N THR A 256 -14.50 2.91 13.94
CA THR A 256 -15.03 4.26 14.13
C THR A 256 -15.34 4.53 15.60
N SER A 257 -14.83 5.62 16.17
CA SER A 257 -15.57 6.53 17.08
C SER A 257 -14.74 7.73 17.55
N LEU A 258 -15.45 8.85 17.73
CA LEU A 258 -15.02 10.19 18.14
C LEU A 258 -14.72 10.29 19.65
N ASN A 259 -13.73 11.11 20.06
CA ASN A 259 -13.92 12.28 20.94
C ASN A 259 -12.61 12.89 21.51
N SER A 260 -12.49 14.21 21.29
CA SER A 260 -12.09 15.29 22.22
C SER A 260 -10.79 15.27 23.06
N SER A 261 -9.92 16.22 22.70
CA SER A 261 -9.36 17.33 23.52
C SER A 261 -8.42 17.10 24.71
N ASN A 262 -7.29 17.82 24.61
CA ASN A 262 -6.49 18.55 25.62
C ASN A 262 -5.77 17.76 26.72
N ILE A 263 -4.46 18.04 26.88
CA ILE A 263 -3.85 18.62 28.10
C ILE A 263 -2.38 19.00 27.79
N ASP A 264 -2.02 20.18 28.31
CA ASP A 264 -0.74 20.89 28.25
C ASP A 264 0.38 20.27 29.13
N ASP A 265 1.54 20.92 29.08
CA ASP A 265 2.59 21.05 30.11
C ASP A 265 3.74 20.01 30.16
N THR A 266 4.97 20.33 30.54
CA THR A 266 5.92 21.48 30.43
C THR A 266 7.26 20.94 30.96
N THR A 267 8.39 21.58 30.60
CA THR A 267 9.75 21.46 31.20
C THR A 267 10.53 20.15 30.94
N SER A 268 11.86 20.08 30.82
CA SER A 268 12.97 20.93 31.29
C SER A 268 14.25 20.67 30.47
N LEU A 269 15.08 21.72 30.36
CA LEU A 269 16.47 21.71 29.89
C LEU A 269 17.36 20.88 30.83
N SER A 270 18.27 20.06 30.28
CA SER A 270 19.57 19.82 30.92
C SER A 270 20.67 19.71 29.86
N SER A 271 21.69 20.54 30.08
CA SER A 271 22.87 20.74 29.26
C SER A 271 23.93 19.72 29.65
N GLY A 272 24.46 18.97 28.69
CA GLY A 272 25.54 18.01 28.88
C GLY A 272 26.58 18.16 27.78
N ASN A 273 27.61 18.96 28.04
CA ASN A 273 28.79 19.11 27.20
C ASN A 273 29.56 17.79 27.13
N GLY A 274 29.55 17.15 25.96
CA GLY A 274 30.37 15.99 25.63
C GLY A 274 31.01 16.18 24.27
N THR A 275 32.32 16.34 24.25
CA THR A 275 33.18 16.54 23.09
C THR A 275 33.04 15.38 22.10
N ILE A 276 32.34 15.60 20.97
CA ILE A 276 32.32 14.67 19.83
C ILE A 276 33.17 15.29 18.72
N THR A 277 34.47 15.08 18.80
CA THR A 277 35.37 15.20 17.64
C THR A 277 35.73 13.79 17.19
N ASN A 278 35.60 13.53 15.88
CA ASN A 278 36.19 12.40 15.13
C ASN A 278 35.32 11.17 14.83
N LEU A 279 34.07 11.33 14.38
CA LEU A 279 33.33 10.25 13.69
C LEU A 279 32.54 10.68 12.43
N THR A 280 32.65 11.93 11.98
CA THR A 280 31.83 12.51 10.89
C THR A 280 32.49 12.54 9.50
N GLU A 281 33.67 11.94 9.32
CA GLU A 281 34.41 12.03 8.05
C GLU A 281 34.28 10.82 7.11
N LYS A 282 33.53 9.77 7.47
CA LYS A 282 33.47 8.53 6.65
C LYS A 282 32.15 8.22 5.92
N TYR A 283 31.17 9.13 5.96
CA TYR A 283 29.87 8.96 5.28
C TYR A 283 29.46 10.14 4.39
N PHE A 284 30.41 10.95 3.93
CA PHE A 284 30.17 11.79 2.75
C PHE A 284 30.30 10.93 1.50
N ILE A 285 29.28 10.10 1.25
CA ILE A 285 29.01 9.67 -0.13
C ILE A 285 28.72 10.97 -0.88
N ASP A 286 29.43 11.16 -1.98
CA ASP A 286 29.39 12.30 -2.88
C ASP A 286 27.96 12.42 -3.48
N ILE A 287 27.02 13.02 -2.75
CA ILE A 287 25.69 13.37 -3.27
C ILE A 287 25.89 14.62 -4.11
N GLN A 288 26.46 14.45 -5.30
CA GLN A 288 26.54 15.52 -6.28
C GLN A 288 25.10 15.96 -6.57
N PRO A 289 24.75 17.23 -6.33
CA PRO A 289 23.37 17.65 -6.39
C PRO A 289 22.89 17.51 -7.84
N PRO A 290 21.70 16.95 -8.11
CA PRO A 290 21.30 16.51 -9.44
C PRO A 290 21.43 17.63 -10.48
N SER A 291 21.97 17.28 -11.64
CA SER A 291 22.17 18.22 -12.73
C SER A 291 20.83 18.79 -13.21
N SER A 292 20.83 20.03 -13.69
CA SER A 292 19.64 20.67 -14.29
C SER A 292 19.01 19.82 -15.41
N ARG A 293 19.84 19.05 -16.12
CA ARG A 293 19.41 18.08 -17.13
C ARG A 293 18.52 16.98 -16.54
N LYS A 294 18.89 16.40 -15.39
CA LYS A 294 18.10 15.34 -14.72
C LYS A 294 16.71 15.84 -14.32
N PHE A 295 16.60 17.08 -13.84
CA PHE A 295 15.29 17.68 -13.54
C PHE A 295 14.38 17.78 -14.77
N LEU A 296 14.91 18.31 -15.89
CA LEU A 296 14.13 18.43 -17.12
C LEU A 296 13.71 17.05 -17.65
N ILE A 297 14.61 16.07 -17.62
CA ILE A 297 14.31 14.68 -18.00
C ILE A 297 13.17 14.12 -17.11
N SER A 298 13.26 14.28 -15.79
CA SER A 298 12.22 13.82 -14.87
C SER A 298 10.86 14.49 -15.12
N ILE A 299 10.85 15.79 -15.45
CA ILE A 299 9.63 16.51 -15.82
C ILE A 299 9.04 15.93 -17.11
N CYS A 300 9.86 15.68 -18.14
CA CYS A 300 9.41 15.06 -19.39
C CYS A 300 8.88 13.63 -19.18
N ASN A 301 9.58 12.80 -18.40
CA ASN A 301 9.13 11.45 -18.07
C ASN A 301 7.80 11.49 -17.32
N LEU A 302 7.64 12.39 -16.35
CA LEU A 302 6.39 12.52 -15.61
C LEU A 302 5.25 13.04 -16.48
N ASP A 303 5.53 13.95 -17.42
CA ASP A 303 4.54 14.41 -18.41
C ASP A 303 4.10 13.27 -19.33
N TYR A 304 5.04 12.43 -19.77
CA TYR A 304 4.73 11.20 -20.51
C TYR A 304 3.85 10.25 -19.69
N ILE A 305 4.18 10.02 -18.42
CA ILE A 305 3.39 9.16 -17.53
C ILE A 305 1.96 9.70 -17.38
N ILE A 306 1.80 11.01 -17.17
CA ILE A 306 0.48 11.64 -16.99
C ILE A 306 -0.39 11.50 -18.24
N ASN A 307 0.20 11.68 -19.42
CA ASN A 307 -0.55 11.78 -20.69
C ASN A 307 -0.70 10.44 -21.42
N HIS A 308 0.21 9.48 -21.21
CA HIS A 308 0.23 8.21 -21.96
C HIS A 308 0.11 6.99 -21.04
N SER A 309 1.03 6.84 -20.09
CA SER A 309 1.06 5.65 -19.22
C SER A 309 -0.17 5.54 -18.34
N LEU A 310 -0.58 6.63 -17.69
CA LEU A 310 -1.68 6.63 -16.73
C LEU A 310 -3.03 6.23 -17.37
N PRO A 311 -3.47 6.80 -18.51
CA PRO A 311 -4.68 6.33 -19.19
C PRO A 311 -4.61 4.85 -19.56
N MET A 312 -3.45 4.35 -20.01
CA MET A 312 -3.27 2.95 -20.38
C MET A 312 -3.32 2.02 -19.17
N ILE A 313 -2.68 2.41 -18.07
CA ILE A 313 -2.75 1.72 -16.77
C ILE A 313 -4.19 1.62 -16.29
N CYS A 314 -4.94 2.73 -16.26
CA CYS A 314 -6.33 2.72 -15.82
C CYS A 314 -7.22 1.87 -16.73
N LYS A 315 -7.00 1.88 -18.04
CA LYS A 315 -7.67 0.97 -18.97
C LYS A 315 -7.37 -0.50 -18.63
N LYS A 316 -6.11 -0.85 -18.41
CA LYS A 316 -5.69 -2.20 -18.05
C LYS A 316 -6.21 -2.65 -16.69
N LEU A 317 -6.30 -1.74 -15.71
CA LEU A 317 -6.94 -2.02 -14.41
C LEU A 317 -8.41 -2.37 -14.60
N ASN A 318 -9.13 -1.60 -15.42
CA ASN A 318 -10.53 -1.87 -15.75
C ASN A 318 -10.70 -3.22 -16.46
N ASP A 319 -9.85 -3.53 -17.45
CA ASP A 319 -9.83 -4.82 -18.14
C ASP A 319 -9.56 -6.02 -17.20
N ASN A 320 -8.98 -5.77 -16.02
CA ASN A 320 -8.67 -6.76 -14.98
C ASN A 320 -9.61 -6.68 -13.76
N GLY A 321 -10.77 -6.04 -13.89
CA GLY A 321 -11.86 -6.12 -12.92
C GLY A 321 -11.96 -4.96 -11.93
N ILE A 322 -11.09 -3.94 -12.01
CA ILE A 322 -11.26 -2.72 -11.22
C ILE A 322 -12.41 -1.90 -11.78
N LYS A 323 -13.47 -1.71 -10.99
CA LYS A 323 -14.61 -0.87 -11.38
C LYS A 323 -14.34 0.59 -11.09
N PHE A 324 -14.94 1.46 -11.91
CA PHE A 324 -14.84 2.92 -11.81
C PHE A 324 -13.40 3.45 -11.92
N ALA A 325 -12.62 2.89 -12.86
CA ALA A 325 -11.23 3.26 -13.07
C ALA A 325 -11.04 4.73 -13.48
N GLU A 326 -12.09 5.38 -14.00
CA GLU A 326 -12.14 6.81 -14.27
C GLU A 326 -11.92 7.68 -13.03
N ILE A 327 -12.42 7.25 -11.86
CA ILE A 327 -12.22 7.98 -10.59
C ILE A 327 -10.75 7.89 -10.16
N ILE A 328 -10.15 6.71 -10.33
CA ILE A 328 -8.72 6.49 -10.06
C ILE A 328 -7.88 7.35 -11.01
N LEU A 329 -8.22 7.36 -12.31
CA LEU A 329 -7.56 8.16 -13.34
C LEU A 329 -7.56 9.65 -12.97
N GLU A 330 -8.73 10.22 -12.66
CA GLU A 330 -8.88 11.64 -12.35
C GLU A 330 -8.08 12.03 -11.10
N LYS A 331 -8.28 11.31 -9.99
CA LYS A 331 -7.60 11.60 -8.72
C LYS A 331 -6.08 11.44 -8.83
N THR A 332 -5.62 10.40 -9.52
CA THR A 332 -4.18 10.18 -9.71
C THR A 332 -3.58 11.24 -10.63
N LYS A 333 -4.27 11.59 -11.71
CA LYS A 333 -3.84 12.66 -12.62
C LYS A 333 -3.64 13.97 -11.88
N MET A 334 -4.58 14.35 -11.00
CA MET A 334 -4.43 15.55 -10.16
C MET A 334 -3.18 15.49 -9.27
N LYS A 335 -2.96 14.38 -8.55
CA LYS A 335 -1.76 14.18 -7.70
C LYS A 335 -0.44 14.25 -8.49
N LEU A 336 -0.38 13.62 -9.67
CA LEU A 336 0.82 13.61 -10.52
C LEU A 336 1.07 14.98 -11.18
N VAL A 337 0.02 15.70 -11.60
CA VAL A 337 0.16 17.08 -12.11
C VAL A 337 0.72 18.00 -11.02
N GLY A 338 0.25 17.88 -9.77
CA GLY A 338 0.82 18.61 -8.64
C GLY A 338 2.29 18.26 -8.38
N THR A 339 2.65 16.98 -8.52
CA THR A 339 4.06 16.53 -8.43
C THR A 339 4.92 17.16 -9.54
N ARG A 340 4.42 17.20 -10.77
CA ARG A 340 5.10 17.84 -11.92
C ARG A 340 5.31 19.33 -11.69
N GLN A 341 4.28 20.04 -11.21
CA GLN A 341 4.38 21.46 -10.86
C GLN A 341 5.45 21.71 -9.78
N ASN A 342 5.52 20.87 -8.75
CA ASN A 342 6.54 20.95 -7.71
C ASN A 342 7.96 20.76 -8.30
N LEU A 343 8.15 19.78 -9.18
CA LEU A 343 9.45 19.58 -9.88
C LEU A 343 9.85 20.80 -10.72
N ILE A 344 8.91 21.41 -11.44
CA ILE A 344 9.14 22.64 -12.21
C ILE A 344 9.57 23.79 -11.29
N MET A 345 8.85 24.02 -10.19
CA MET A 345 9.19 25.07 -9.22
C MET A 345 10.58 24.86 -8.63
N LYS A 346 10.93 23.63 -8.24
CA LYS A 346 12.27 23.29 -7.73
C LYS A 346 13.37 23.53 -8.79
N TYR A 347 13.10 23.21 -10.05
CA TYR A 347 14.02 23.49 -11.15
C TYR A 347 14.23 25.00 -11.35
N ILE A 348 13.16 25.79 -11.38
CA ILE A 348 13.22 27.25 -11.55
C ILE A 348 13.99 27.89 -10.40
N ASN A 349 13.66 27.57 -9.14
CA ASN A 349 14.34 28.11 -7.97
C ASN A 349 15.86 27.88 -8.02
N ARG A 350 16.28 26.70 -8.49
CA ARG A 350 17.70 26.37 -8.64
C ARG A 350 18.40 27.15 -9.75
N LYS A 351 17.69 27.51 -10.82
CA LYS A 351 18.22 28.34 -11.91
C LYS A 351 18.15 29.84 -11.62
N GLN A 352 17.26 30.26 -10.73
CA GLN A 352 17.14 31.64 -10.32
C GLN A 352 18.26 32.07 -9.36
N ALA A 353 18.77 31.18 -8.51
CA ALA A 353 19.83 31.51 -7.56
C ALA A 353 21.10 32.13 -8.21
N PRO A 354 21.66 31.58 -9.30
CA PRO A 354 22.76 32.22 -10.03
C PRO A 354 22.39 33.57 -10.67
N LEU A 355 21.14 33.78 -11.05
CA LEU A 355 20.68 35.04 -11.66
C LEU A 355 20.53 36.13 -10.60
N ILE A 356 20.03 35.80 -9.42
CA ILE A 356 19.97 36.73 -8.28
C ILE A 356 21.39 37.15 -7.89
N SER A 357 22.32 36.20 -7.75
CA SER A 357 23.71 36.54 -7.44
C SER A 357 24.35 37.43 -8.51
N LEU A 358 24.01 37.21 -9.80
CA LEU A 358 24.49 38.04 -10.89
C LEU A 358 23.98 39.48 -10.77
N ILE A 359 22.68 39.65 -10.47
CA ILE A 359 22.02 40.94 -10.27
C ILE A 359 22.65 41.67 -9.07
N GLU A 360 22.90 40.96 -7.97
CA GLU A 360 23.56 41.51 -6.77
C GLU A 360 24.99 41.97 -7.07
N THR A 361 25.77 41.22 -7.84
CA THR A 361 27.12 41.65 -8.27
C THR A 361 27.11 42.84 -9.22
N SER A 362 26.11 42.97 -10.11
CA SER A 362 26.02 44.11 -11.03
C SER A 362 25.57 45.42 -10.38
N ASN A 363 25.06 45.38 -9.15
CA ASN A 363 24.67 46.58 -8.40
C ASN A 363 25.83 47.26 -7.64
N TYR A 364 27.05 46.71 -7.67
CA TYR A 364 28.20 47.25 -6.92
C TYR A 364 29.19 48.08 -7.74
N ASP A 365 29.06 48.20 -9.06
CA ASP A 365 30.08 48.85 -9.91
C ASP A 365 29.82 50.33 -10.25
N LYS A 366 28.96 51.05 -9.52
CA LYS A 366 28.87 52.50 -9.64
C LYS A 366 28.64 53.19 -8.30
N LEU A 367 29.75 53.53 -7.65
CA LEU A 367 30.05 54.89 -7.17
C LEU A 367 31.50 54.92 -6.66
N PRO A 368 32.47 55.41 -7.45
CA PRO A 368 33.70 55.94 -6.88
C PRO A 368 33.37 57.29 -6.25
N ASP A 369 33.23 57.32 -4.92
CA ASP A 369 33.37 58.54 -4.14
C ASP A 369 34.86 58.93 -4.19
N ASN A 370 35.25 59.66 -5.23
CA ASN A 370 36.52 60.36 -5.21
C ASN A 370 36.43 61.58 -6.12
N ASP A 371 36.15 62.73 -5.53
CA ASP A 371 36.56 64.08 -5.98
C ASP A 371 36.34 65.05 -4.79
N GLY A 372 37.07 64.80 -3.71
CA GLY A 372 37.24 65.76 -2.62
C GLY A 372 38.69 66.25 -2.62
N GLU A 373 38.94 67.37 -3.32
CA GLU A 373 40.03 68.35 -3.12
C GLU A 373 40.36 69.04 -4.45
N ILE A 374 39.75 70.21 -4.76
CA ILE A 374 40.46 71.41 -5.26
C ILE A 374 39.58 72.64 -4.96
N LEU A 375 40.07 73.53 -4.08
CA LEU A 375 40.03 75.01 -4.11
C LEU A 375 39.86 75.63 -2.71
N ASP A 376 40.99 75.73 -2.01
CA ASP A 376 41.26 76.83 -1.09
C ASP A 376 41.51 78.12 -1.90
N GLY A 377 40.81 79.20 -1.55
CA GLY A 377 41.15 80.57 -1.95
C GLY A 377 39.95 81.38 -2.45
N PHE A 378 39.80 82.60 -1.90
CA PHE A 378 38.72 83.61 -2.08
C PHE A 378 37.58 83.45 -1.05
N ILE A 379 37.41 84.28 0.00
CA ILE A 379 37.65 85.72 0.16
C ILE A 379 37.92 86.06 1.64
N ASN A 380 39.00 86.81 1.89
CA ASN A 380 39.13 87.74 3.02
C ASN A 380 38.36 89.03 2.67
N SER A 381 37.38 89.41 3.49
CA SER A 381 37.09 90.80 3.90
C SER A 381 35.94 90.83 4.90
#